data_AF-A0A9D8NHI6-F1
#
_entry.id   AF-A0A9D8NHI6-F1
#
_cell.length_a   1.000
_cell.length_b   1.000
_cell.length_c   1.000
_cell.angle_alpha   90.00
_cell.angle_beta   90.00
_cell.angle_gamma   90.00
#
_symmetry.space_group_name_H-M   'P 1'
#
loop_
_entity.id
_entity.type
_entity.pdbx_description
1 polymer ?
#
loop_
_entity_poly.entity_id
_entity_poly.type
_entity_poly.pdbx_seq_one_letter_code
_entity_poly.pdbx_strand_id
1 'polypeptide(L)'
;MQIEKYVNSAQDTASLIRAIELCDKLLLIEEDAQERYNTLQKKVSILGILGKFNSALKVQGEATELLDTNDVRRLEYAAIKYKMKGDTAMCHQVCLEVIKVCDEHQDEGGYAIKKATYLIKIGKERQAKDCLGDFLKRHDDEAVRNTLRNFQQFKRSVLTADTLIFNGANG
;
A
#
# COMPACT_ATOMS: atom_id res chain seq x y z
N MET A 1 36.67 0.18 -11.74
CA MET A 1 35.38 0.05 -12.45
C MET A 1 34.46 1.14 -11.91
N GLN A 2 34.34 2.24 -12.63
CA GLN A 2 33.58 3.44 -12.22
C GLN A 2 32.10 3.22 -12.55
N ILE A 3 31.25 3.13 -11.53
CA ILE A 3 29.79 3.18 -11.69
C ILE A 3 29.37 4.63 -11.48
N GLU A 4 29.72 5.49 -12.42
CA GLU A 4 29.18 6.84 -12.53
C GLU A 4 28.97 7.15 -14.01
N LYS A 5 27.79 6.80 -14.53
CA LYS A 5 27.11 7.50 -15.63
C LYS A 5 25.76 6.86 -15.91
N TYR A 6 24.81 7.69 -16.32
CA TYR A 6 23.42 7.40 -16.75
C TYR A 6 22.31 7.60 -15.72
N VAL A 7 22.38 8.67 -14.93
CA VAL A 7 21.16 9.39 -14.53
C VAL A 7 21.36 10.84 -14.95
N ASN A 8 20.67 11.27 -16.01
CA ASN A 8 20.62 12.67 -16.38
C ASN A 8 19.41 13.23 -15.64
N SER A 9 19.57 13.52 -14.35
CA SER A 9 18.47 13.74 -13.39
C SER A 9 17.42 14.75 -13.87
N ALA A 10 17.83 15.76 -14.63
CA ALA A 10 16.92 16.73 -15.24
C ALA A 10 16.05 16.14 -16.36
N GLN A 11 16.62 15.28 -17.22
CA GLN A 11 15.92 14.61 -18.32
C GLN A 11 14.96 13.53 -17.80
N ASP A 12 15.36 12.81 -16.76
CA ASP A 12 14.54 11.78 -16.12
C ASP A 12 13.34 12.43 -15.39
N THR A 13 13.59 13.52 -14.66
CA THR A 13 12.53 14.32 -14.03
C THR A 13 11.54 14.89 -15.05
N ALA A 14 12.02 15.46 -16.16
CA ALA A 14 11.16 15.98 -17.22
C ALA A 14 10.31 14.88 -17.90
N SER A 15 10.84 13.66 -17.99
CA SER A 15 10.10 12.53 -18.55
C SER A 15 9.01 12.03 -17.60
N LEU A 16 9.26 12.05 -16.29
CA LEU A 16 8.25 11.74 -15.27
C LEU A 16 7.14 12.81 -15.22
N ILE A 17 7.47 14.09 -15.37
CA ILE A 17 6.45 15.16 -15.45
C ILE A 17 5.56 14.94 -16.68
N ARG A 18 6.13 14.64 -17.84
CA ARG A 18 5.36 14.31 -19.06
C ARG A 18 4.48 13.07 -18.86
N ALA A 19 4.94 12.07 -18.11
CA ALA A 19 4.12 10.90 -17.79
C ALA A 19 2.90 11.26 -16.92
N ILE A 20 3.01 12.24 -16.02
CA ILE A 20 1.85 12.78 -15.28
C ILE A 20 0.85 13.44 -16.24
N GLU A 21 1.32 14.28 -17.17
CA GLU A 21 0.46 14.93 -18.17
C GLU A 21 -0.27 13.92 -19.06
N LEU A 22 0.38 12.80 -19.39
CA LEU A 22 -0.24 11.71 -20.13
C LEU A 22 -1.33 11.02 -19.30
N CYS A 23 -1.10 10.80 -17.99
CA CYS A 23 -2.14 10.28 -17.11
C CYS A 23 -3.35 11.23 -17.08
N ASP A 24 -3.13 12.54 -17.01
CA ASP A 24 -4.22 13.52 -17.03
C ASP A 24 -5.04 13.45 -18.32
N LYS A 25 -4.38 13.27 -19.47
CA LYS A 25 -5.08 13.09 -20.76
C LYS A 25 -5.86 11.79 -20.83
N LEU A 26 -5.31 10.69 -20.31
CA LEU A 26 -6.00 9.40 -20.26
C LEU A 26 -7.27 9.47 -19.41
N LEU A 27 -7.21 10.13 -18.26
CA LEU A 27 -8.37 10.30 -17.36
C LEU A 27 -9.53 11.11 -17.98
N LEU A 28 -9.29 11.86 -19.06
CA LEU A 28 -10.34 12.57 -19.79
C LEU A 28 -11.09 11.68 -20.78
N ILE A 29 -10.48 10.55 -21.19
CA ILE A 29 -11.04 9.66 -22.22
C ILE A 29 -11.43 8.28 -21.67
N GLU A 30 -10.89 7.88 -20.53
CA GLU A 30 -11.24 6.63 -19.86
C GLU A 30 -12.62 6.74 -19.19
N GLU A 31 -13.58 5.94 -19.67
CA GLU A 31 -14.92 5.84 -19.09
C GLU A 31 -15.01 4.74 -18.02
N ASP A 32 -14.23 3.66 -18.18
CA ASP A 32 -14.25 2.52 -17.28
C ASP A 32 -13.58 2.84 -15.92
N ALA A 33 -14.26 2.50 -14.82
CA ALA A 33 -13.78 2.80 -13.47
C ALA A 33 -12.46 2.09 -13.14
N GLN A 34 -12.25 0.87 -13.64
CA GLN A 34 -11.05 0.09 -13.38
C GLN A 34 -9.85 0.61 -14.17
N GLU A 35 -10.05 1.04 -15.43
CA GLU A 35 -9.04 1.74 -16.22
C GLU A 35 -8.62 3.06 -15.55
N ARG A 36 -9.61 3.88 -15.15
CA ARG A 36 -9.37 5.14 -14.43
C ARG A 36 -8.60 4.91 -13.13
N TYR A 37 -8.97 3.90 -12.35
CA TYR A 37 -8.24 3.50 -11.15
C TYR A 37 -6.77 3.19 -11.47
N ASN A 38 -6.53 2.38 -12.50
CA ASN A 38 -5.18 1.98 -12.91
C ASN A 38 -4.34 3.19 -13.35
N THR A 39 -4.93 4.15 -14.06
CA THR A 39 -4.26 5.38 -14.48
C THR A 39 -3.96 6.30 -13.30
N LEU A 40 -4.88 6.43 -12.33
CA LEU A 40 -4.61 7.14 -11.08
C LEU A 40 -3.49 6.47 -10.27
N GLN A 41 -3.44 5.15 -10.19
CA GLN A 41 -2.36 4.42 -9.49
C GLN A 41 -0.97 4.67 -10.12
N LYS A 42 -0.89 4.72 -11.46
CA LYS A 42 0.34 5.13 -12.16
C LYS A 42 0.74 6.54 -11.78
N LYS A 43 -0.20 7.48 -11.78
CA LYS A 43 0.03 8.88 -11.39
C LYS A 43 0.52 9.00 -9.94
N VAL A 44 -0.08 8.27 -8.99
CA VAL A 44 0.37 8.19 -7.59
C VAL A 44 1.82 7.73 -7.50
N SER A 45 2.16 6.67 -8.23
CA SER A 45 3.53 6.11 -8.23
C SER A 45 4.55 7.12 -8.75
N ILE A 46 4.25 7.79 -9.87
CA ILE A 46 5.13 8.81 -10.46
C ILE A 46 5.29 10.00 -9.51
N LEU A 47 4.21 10.47 -8.89
CA LEU A 47 4.26 11.54 -7.89
C LEU A 47 5.10 11.16 -6.68
N GLY A 48 5.01 9.90 -6.22
CA GLY A 48 5.84 9.37 -5.15
C GLY A 48 7.33 9.34 -5.50
N ILE A 49 7.68 8.91 -6.72
CA ILE A 49 9.08 8.93 -7.23
C ILE A 49 9.63 10.36 -7.27
N LEU A 50 8.80 11.34 -7.63
CA LEU A 50 9.16 12.76 -7.65
C LEU A 50 9.16 13.43 -6.26
N GLY A 51 8.90 12.68 -5.17
CA GLY A 51 8.80 13.23 -3.82
C GLY A 51 7.58 14.12 -3.57
N LYS A 52 6.61 14.15 -4.50
CA LYS A 52 5.37 14.95 -4.39
C LYS A 52 4.31 14.22 -3.55
N PHE A 53 4.66 13.85 -2.32
CA PHE A 53 3.85 12.95 -1.48
C PHE A 53 2.45 13.48 -1.18
N ASN A 54 2.29 14.78 -0.92
CA ASN A 54 0.97 15.38 -0.69
C ASN A 54 0.06 15.28 -1.92
N SER A 55 0.62 15.48 -3.12
CA SER A 55 -0.13 15.29 -4.37
C SER A 55 -0.45 13.81 -4.60
N ALA A 56 0.51 12.92 -4.32
CA ALA A 56 0.30 11.47 -4.43
C ALA A 56 -0.83 10.99 -3.50
N LEU A 57 -0.89 11.49 -2.26
CA LEU A 57 -1.93 11.13 -1.29
C LEU A 57 -3.32 11.63 -1.71
N LYS A 58 -3.39 12.82 -2.31
CA LYS A 58 -4.65 13.36 -2.84
C LYS A 58 -5.18 12.48 -3.99
N VAL A 59 -4.32 12.19 -4.97
CA VAL A 59 -4.66 11.33 -6.12
C VAL A 59 -4.99 9.91 -5.66
N GLN A 60 -4.33 9.39 -4.62
CA GLN A 60 -4.67 8.10 -4.03
C GLN A 60 -6.08 8.10 -3.44
N GLY A 61 -6.49 9.20 -2.80
CA GLY A 61 -7.86 9.36 -2.30
C GLY A 61 -8.89 9.26 -3.42
N GLU A 62 -8.69 10.04 -4.49
CA GLU A 62 -9.51 10.01 -5.71
C GLU A 62 -9.57 8.59 -6.31
N ALA A 63 -8.45 7.88 -6.37
CA ALA A 63 -8.41 6.51 -6.87
C ALA A 63 -9.27 5.56 -6.02
N THR A 64 -9.14 5.63 -4.69
CA THR A 64 -9.88 4.71 -3.80
C THR A 64 -11.38 4.96 -3.76
N GLU A 65 -11.85 6.14 -4.18
CA GLU A 65 -13.28 6.43 -4.34
C GLU A 65 -13.92 5.64 -5.48
N LEU A 66 -13.12 5.17 -6.46
CA LEU A 66 -13.57 4.32 -7.57
C LEU A 66 -13.72 2.84 -7.18
N LEU A 67 -13.29 2.46 -5.98
CA LEU A 67 -13.35 1.09 -5.48
C LEU A 67 -14.57 0.88 -4.58
N ASP A 68 -15.04 -0.37 -4.49
CA ASP A 68 -16.09 -0.75 -3.55
C ASP A 68 -15.73 -0.40 -2.11
N THR A 69 -16.74 -0.14 -1.28
CA THR A 69 -16.55 0.24 0.12
C THR A 69 -15.82 -0.82 0.94
N ASN A 70 -15.98 -2.08 0.56
CA ASN A 70 -15.34 -3.23 1.21
C ASN A 70 -14.03 -3.64 0.52
N ASP A 71 -13.61 -2.94 -0.54
CA ASP A 71 -12.34 -3.24 -1.19
C ASP A 71 -11.20 -2.97 -0.21
N VAL A 72 -10.34 -3.99 -0.05
CA VAL A 72 -9.26 -3.92 0.92
C VAL A 72 -8.39 -2.68 0.70
N ARG A 73 -8.09 -2.30 -0.55
CA ARG A 73 -7.21 -1.18 -0.92
C ARG A 73 -7.80 0.16 -0.47
N ARG A 74 -9.12 0.30 -0.53
CA ARG A 74 -9.84 1.48 -0.03
C ARG A 74 -9.75 1.56 1.50
N LEU A 75 -9.92 0.43 2.19
CA LEU A 75 -9.75 0.35 3.63
C LEU A 75 -8.29 0.64 4.05
N GLU A 76 -7.28 0.19 3.31
CA GLU A 76 -5.87 0.50 3.60
C GLU A 76 -5.60 2.01 3.56
N TYR A 77 -6.14 2.70 2.55
CA TYR A 77 -6.04 4.15 2.45
C TYR A 77 -6.78 4.85 3.60
N ALA A 78 -7.97 4.37 3.97
CA ALA A 78 -8.72 4.92 5.10
C ALA A 78 -7.94 4.79 6.42
N ALA A 79 -7.30 3.63 6.68
CA ALA A 79 -6.46 3.43 7.85
C ALA A 79 -5.30 4.45 7.89
N ILE A 80 -4.62 4.66 6.76
CA ILE A 80 -3.56 5.68 6.63
C ILE A 80 -4.11 7.08 6.91
N LYS A 81 -5.25 7.43 6.31
CA LYS A 81 -5.91 8.75 6.46
C LYS A 81 -6.28 9.04 7.91
N TYR A 82 -6.88 8.09 8.63
CA TYR A 82 -7.21 8.27 10.05
C TYR A 82 -5.96 8.36 10.93
N LYS A 83 -4.95 7.54 10.65
CA LYS A 83 -3.67 7.61 11.34
C LYS A 83 -3.00 8.97 11.18
N MET A 84 -2.97 9.53 9.97
CA MET A 84 -2.42 10.86 9.69
C MET A 84 -3.16 11.98 10.41
N LYS A 85 -4.46 11.80 10.66
CA LYS A 85 -5.28 12.74 11.45
C LYS A 85 -5.10 12.58 12.97
N GLY A 86 -4.31 11.60 13.42
CA GLY A 86 -4.19 11.25 14.84
C GLY A 86 -5.41 10.53 15.40
N ASP A 87 -6.36 10.12 14.56
CA ASP A 87 -7.55 9.37 14.97
C ASP A 87 -7.22 7.88 15.08
N THR A 88 -6.59 7.54 16.21
CA THR A 88 -6.13 6.17 16.49
C THR A 88 -7.28 5.18 16.64
N ALA A 89 -8.43 5.63 17.13
CA ALA A 89 -9.62 4.80 17.31
C ALA A 89 -10.18 4.37 15.94
N MET A 90 -10.42 5.32 15.04
CA MET A 90 -10.91 5.00 13.69
C MET A 90 -9.86 4.23 12.89
N CYS A 91 -8.58 4.57 13.01
CA CYS A 91 -7.52 3.78 12.39
C CYS A 91 -7.55 2.32 12.86
N HIS A 92 -7.71 2.08 14.16
CA HIS A 92 -7.80 0.73 14.71
C HIS A 92 -9.02 -0.02 14.18
N GLN A 93 -10.18 0.65 14.14
CA GLN A 93 -11.41 0.07 13.60
C GLN A 93 -11.24 -0.35 12.13
N VAL A 94 -10.69 0.51 11.29
CA VAL A 94 -10.46 0.18 9.87
C VAL A 94 -9.45 -0.96 9.72
N CYS A 95 -8.41 -1.04 10.57
CA CYS A 95 -7.51 -2.20 10.58
C CYS A 95 -8.25 -3.52 10.87
N LEU A 96 -9.25 -3.51 11.75
CA LEU A 96 -10.09 -4.69 12.01
C LEU A 96 -10.97 -5.04 10.80
N GLU A 97 -11.50 -4.05 10.10
CA GLU A 97 -12.26 -4.26 8.86
C GLU A 97 -11.38 -4.88 7.76
N VAL A 98 -10.13 -4.43 7.60
CA VAL A 98 -9.17 -5.07 6.68
C VAL A 98 -8.93 -6.53 7.05
N ILE A 99 -8.76 -6.84 8.34
CA ILE A 99 -8.57 -8.22 8.80
C ILE A 99 -9.78 -9.07 8.44
N LYS A 100 -11.00 -8.56 8.62
CA LYS A 100 -12.24 -9.25 8.27
C LYS A 100 -12.30 -9.57 6.78
N VAL A 101 -11.97 -8.61 5.91
CA VAL A 101 -11.90 -8.87 4.46
C VAL A 101 -10.85 -9.94 4.15
N CYS A 102 -9.69 -9.92 4.81
CA CYS A 102 -8.69 -10.96 4.61
C CYS A 102 -9.16 -12.36 5.06
N ASP A 103 -10.04 -12.45 6.06
CA ASP A 103 -10.62 -13.72 6.50
C ASP A 103 -11.55 -14.35 5.46
N GLU A 104 -12.17 -13.53 4.60
CA GLU A 104 -13.00 -13.99 3.48
C GLU A 104 -12.15 -14.58 2.34
N HIS A 105 -10.85 -14.27 2.29
CA HIS A 105 -9.88 -14.70 1.27
C HIS A 105 -8.77 -15.60 1.85
N GLN A 106 -9.11 -16.48 2.79
CA GLN A 106 -8.15 -17.27 3.57
C GLN A 106 -7.27 -18.26 2.78
N ASP A 107 -7.61 -18.54 1.52
CA ASP A 107 -6.88 -19.45 0.63
C ASP A 107 -5.87 -18.73 -0.28
N GLU A 108 -5.77 -17.40 -0.17
CA GLU A 108 -4.86 -16.59 -0.96
C GLU A 108 -3.66 -16.12 -0.12
N GLY A 109 -2.44 -16.50 -0.51
CA GLY A 109 -1.22 -16.16 0.24
C GLY A 109 -1.00 -14.65 0.43
N GLY A 110 -1.38 -13.85 -0.56
CA GLY A 110 -1.35 -12.39 -0.48
C GLY A 110 -2.23 -11.84 0.65
N TYR A 111 -3.43 -12.39 0.85
CA TYR A 111 -4.31 -12.01 1.93
C TYR A 111 -3.83 -12.52 3.29
N ALA A 112 -3.16 -13.68 3.35
CA ALA A 112 -2.53 -14.15 4.58
C ALA A 112 -1.42 -13.19 5.07
N ILE A 113 -0.54 -12.72 4.16
CA ILE A 113 0.50 -11.74 4.48
C ILE A 113 -0.12 -10.39 4.85
N LYS A 114 -1.16 -9.97 4.14
CA LYS A 114 -1.89 -8.72 4.44
C LYS A 114 -2.54 -8.77 5.83
N LYS A 115 -3.26 -9.85 6.16
CA LYS A 115 -3.82 -10.06 7.50
C LYS A 115 -2.75 -9.99 8.58
N ALA A 116 -1.62 -10.69 8.38
CA ALA A 116 -0.49 -10.63 9.31
C ALA A 116 0.05 -9.19 9.48
N THR A 117 0.12 -8.41 8.41
CA THR A 117 0.50 -6.99 8.44
C THR A 117 -0.41 -6.19 9.37
N TYR A 118 -1.73 -6.28 9.20
CA TYR A 118 -2.68 -5.51 10.01
C TYR A 118 -2.74 -5.99 11.46
N LEU A 119 -2.61 -7.31 11.69
CA LEU A 119 -2.48 -7.86 13.04
C LEU A 119 -1.24 -7.29 13.76
N ILE A 120 -0.12 -7.10 13.07
CA ILE A 120 1.06 -6.42 13.64
C ILE A 120 0.75 -4.95 13.96
N LYS A 121 0.09 -4.22 13.05
CA LYS A 121 -0.27 -2.80 13.27
C LYS A 121 -1.16 -2.58 14.50
N ILE A 122 -2.00 -3.56 14.85
CA ILE A 122 -2.85 -3.51 16.05
C ILE A 122 -2.26 -4.23 17.27
N GLY A 123 -0.98 -4.61 17.24
CA GLY A 123 -0.27 -5.22 18.36
C GLY A 123 -0.58 -6.70 18.63
N LYS A 124 -1.22 -7.40 17.67
CA LYS A 124 -1.59 -8.82 17.76
C LYS A 124 -0.53 -9.72 17.11
N GLU A 125 0.72 -9.59 17.56
CA GLU A 125 1.87 -10.26 16.94
C GLU A 125 1.78 -11.79 16.92
N ARG A 126 1.32 -12.39 18.03
CA ARG A 126 1.11 -13.84 18.11
C ARG A 126 0.12 -14.31 17.05
N GLN A 127 -1.02 -13.63 16.92
CA GLN A 127 -2.03 -13.95 15.92
C GLN A 127 -1.51 -13.76 14.49
N ALA A 128 -0.66 -12.75 14.25
CA ALA A 128 -0.03 -12.57 12.94
C ALA A 128 0.85 -13.76 12.56
N LYS A 129 1.63 -14.30 13.52
CA LYS A 129 2.47 -15.48 13.29
C LYS A 129 1.63 -16.75 13.10
N ASP A 130 0.60 -16.92 13.92
CA ASP A 130 -0.32 -18.05 13.84
C ASP A 130 -1.06 -18.06 12.49
N CYS A 131 -1.51 -16.90 12.01
CA CYS A 131 -2.15 -16.73 10.69
C CYS A 131 -1.28 -17.26 9.54
N LEU A 132 0.00 -16.91 9.50
CA LEU A 132 0.93 -17.38 8.46
C LEU A 132 1.20 -18.89 8.59
N GLY A 133 1.31 -19.39 9.83
CA GLY A 133 1.52 -20.81 10.09
C GLY A 133 0.32 -21.66 9.69
N ASP A 134 -0.89 -21.21 10.00
CA ASP A 134 -2.13 -21.92 9.67
C ASP A 134 -2.42 -21.94 8.16
N PHE A 135 -2.00 -20.90 7.45
CA PHE A 135 -2.01 -20.91 5.98
C PHE A 135 -1.09 -22.02 5.43
N LEU A 136 0.15 -22.09 5.90
CA LEU A 136 1.15 -23.06 5.41
C LEU A 136 0.86 -24.52 5.76
N LYS A 137 -0.07 -24.78 6.70
CA LYS A 137 -0.58 -26.14 6.96
C LYS A 137 -1.46 -26.66 5.81
N ARG A 138 -2.08 -25.75 5.05
CA ARG A 138 -3.06 -26.06 4.00
C ARG A 138 -2.50 -25.81 2.60
N HIS A 139 -1.57 -24.85 2.48
CA HIS A 139 -1.10 -24.33 1.21
C HIS A 139 0.43 -24.28 1.15
N ASP A 140 1.00 -24.59 0.00
CA ASP A 140 2.45 -24.45 -0.25
C ASP A 140 2.73 -23.11 -0.95
N ASP A 141 3.06 -22.08 -0.17
CA ASP A 141 3.36 -20.74 -0.67
C ASP A 141 4.73 -20.25 -0.16
N GLU A 142 5.64 -19.99 -1.08
CA GLU A 142 7.00 -19.58 -0.76
C GLU A 142 7.09 -18.16 -0.18
N ALA A 143 6.23 -17.23 -0.62
CA ALA A 143 6.20 -15.88 -0.08
C ALA A 143 5.72 -15.88 1.38
N VAL A 144 4.70 -16.66 1.70
CA VAL A 144 4.21 -16.83 3.07
C VAL A 144 5.27 -17.51 3.94
N ARG A 145 5.93 -18.56 3.43
CA ARG A 145 7.04 -19.23 4.13
C ARG A 145 8.20 -18.31 4.43
N ASN A 146 8.62 -17.50 3.46
CA ASN A 146 9.71 -16.55 3.64
C ASN A 146 9.35 -15.44 4.63
N THR A 147 8.10 -14.96 4.58
CA THR A 147 7.56 -14.01 5.56
C THR A 147 7.58 -14.59 6.97
N LEU A 148 7.14 -15.84 7.17
CA LEU A 148 7.11 -16.50 8.47
C LEU A 148 8.53 -16.78 9.02
N ARG A 149 9.46 -17.24 8.17
CA ARG A 149 10.86 -17.48 8.55
C ARG A 149 11.54 -16.18 9.00
N ASN A 150 11.26 -15.08 8.32
CA ASN A 150 11.85 -13.76 8.59
C ASN A 150 10.90 -12.83 9.38
N PHE A 151 10.02 -13.40 10.22
CA PHE A 151 8.93 -12.66 10.86
C PHE A 151 9.37 -11.41 11.63
N GLN A 152 10.53 -11.45 12.28
CA GLN A 152 11.06 -10.28 13.01
C GLN A 152 11.46 -9.13 12.07
N GLN A 153 12.07 -9.45 10.92
CA GLN A 153 12.40 -8.46 9.90
C GLN A 153 11.12 -7.91 9.26
N PHE A 154 10.18 -8.80 8.93
CA PHE A 154 8.86 -8.42 8.43
C PHE A 154 8.15 -7.46 9.40
N LYS A 155 8.05 -7.80 10.68
CA LYS A 155 7.48 -6.94 11.72
C LYS A 155 8.13 -5.56 11.75
N ARG A 156 9.47 -5.51 11.78
CA ARG A 156 10.20 -4.23 11.75
C ARG A 156 9.83 -3.42 10.52
N SER A 157 9.79 -4.04 9.34
CA SER A 157 9.44 -3.36 8.09
C SER A 157 8.02 -2.76 8.13
N VAL A 158 7.05 -3.49 8.68
CA VAL A 158 5.66 -3.01 8.85
C VAL A 158 5.61 -1.79 9.74
N LEU A 159 6.28 -1.83 10.89
CA LEU A 159 6.29 -0.73 11.85
C LEU A 159 7.11 0.48 11.36
N THR A 160 8.18 0.27 10.58
CA THR A 160 8.99 1.36 10.02
C THR A 160 8.27 2.07 8.87
N ALA A 161 7.60 1.34 7.97
CA ALA A 161 6.80 1.94 6.91
C ALA A 161 5.73 2.88 7.48
N ASP A 162 5.14 2.47 8.60
CA ASP A 162 4.16 3.23 9.37
C ASP A 162 4.69 4.53 9.98
N THR A 163 6.02 4.65 10.16
CA THR A 163 6.72 5.86 10.64
C THR A 163 7.15 6.76 9.48
N LEU A 164 7.59 6.19 8.35
CA LEU A 164 8.06 6.95 7.19
C LEU A 164 6.94 7.76 6.51
N ILE A 165 5.72 7.22 6.45
CA ILE A 165 4.55 7.94 5.93
C ILE A 165 4.30 9.25 6.71
N PHE A 166 4.64 9.28 8.00
CA PHE A 166 4.39 10.43 8.87
C PHE A 166 5.45 11.53 8.74
N ASN A 167 6.72 11.14 8.54
CA ASN A 167 7.81 12.11 8.38
C ASN A 167 7.82 12.73 6.97
N GLY A 168 7.34 12.02 5.95
CA GLY A 168 7.26 12.52 4.57
C GLY A 168 6.04 13.41 4.27
N ALA A 169 5.00 13.39 5.11
CA ALA A 169 3.78 14.20 4.92
C ALA A 169 3.87 15.60 5.57
N ASN A 170 4.86 15.82 6.45
CA ASN A 170 5.10 17.08 7.15
C ASN A 170 6.25 17.90 6.54
N GLY A 171 6.80 17.46 5.40
CA GLY A 171 7.89 18.11 4.66
C GLY A 171 7.43 18.79 3.38
#